data_AF-A0A7C2XFU4-F1
#
_entry.id   AF-A0A7C2XFU4-F1
#
_cell.length_a   1.000
_cell.length_b   1.000
_cell.length_c   1.000
_cell.angle_alpha   90.00
_cell.angle_beta   90.00
_cell.angle_gamma   90.00
#
_symmetry.space_group_name_H-M   'P 1'
#
loop_
_entity.id
_entity.type
_entity.pdbx_description
1 polymer ?
#
loop_
_entity_poly.entity_id
_entity_poly.type
_entity_poly.pdbx_seq_one_letter_code
_entity_poly.pdbx_strand_id
1 'polypeptide(L)'
;MQLKSDKLLVLKKAKKERLFYLRSNANFKSLRKKLKKPLGMLIPLEHPYSTDYLKELISFLKPTQIITVGDKITLAAIERGIKPDLAIIDKKAERKDFIFEARKYFKTTIEAENPPGMITNEAHEKIKVAIKDTGNLLEVKGEEDLLTLLAIKESKINAFVIYGIPNLGISVVYCTKYKKDYVDKIFLRGR
;
A
#
# COMPACT_ATOMS: atom_id res chain seq x y z
N MET A 1 32.12 3.68 27.22
CA MET A 1 30.78 3.82 27.86
C MET A 1 29.72 4.44 26.94
N GLN A 2 30.08 5.39 26.05
CA GLN A 2 29.16 6.05 25.10
C GLN A 2 28.44 5.13 24.09
N LEU A 3 29.13 4.14 23.51
CA LEU A 3 28.55 3.23 22.50
C LEU A 3 27.35 2.40 23.00
N LYS A 4 27.32 2.04 24.30
CA LYS A 4 26.19 1.31 24.90
C LYS A 4 25.00 2.23 25.17
N SER A 5 25.24 3.48 25.60
CA SER A 5 24.20 4.48 25.82
C SER A 5 23.55 4.94 24.51
N ASP A 6 24.33 5.08 23.44
CA ASP A 6 23.82 5.46 22.11
C ASP A 6 22.97 4.35 21.50
N LYS A 7 23.41 3.08 21.60
CA LYS A 7 22.57 1.93 21.23
C LYS A 7 21.28 1.87 22.04
N LEU A 8 21.33 2.19 23.34
CA LEU A 8 20.14 2.18 24.21
C LEU A 8 19.17 3.32 23.84
N LEU A 9 19.69 4.49 23.44
CA LEU A 9 18.90 5.64 23.01
C LEU A 9 18.24 5.38 21.65
N VAL A 10 18.98 4.82 20.70
CA VAL A 10 18.47 4.37 19.38
C VAL A 10 17.40 3.29 19.57
N LEU A 11 17.63 2.30 20.45
CA LEU A 11 16.64 1.27 20.75
C LEU A 11 15.40 1.84 21.47
N LYS A 12 15.55 2.83 22.36
CA LYS A 12 14.43 3.52 23.01
C LYS A 12 13.64 4.36 22.01
N LYS A 13 14.31 5.04 21.08
CA LYS A 13 13.68 5.82 20.00
C LYS A 13 12.94 4.91 19.03
N ALA A 14 13.56 3.81 18.58
CA ALA A 14 12.93 2.77 17.78
C ALA A 14 11.76 2.07 18.51
N LYS A 15 11.82 1.89 19.84
CA LYS A 15 10.67 1.39 20.64
C LYS A 15 9.52 2.40 20.68
N LYS A 16 9.80 3.70 20.76
CA LYS A 16 8.82 4.79 20.78
C LYS A 16 8.24 5.05 19.37
N GLU A 17 9.01 4.82 18.32
CA GLU A 17 8.61 4.91 16.91
C GLU A 17 7.85 3.66 16.42
N ARG A 18 8.14 2.48 16.98
CA ARG A 18 7.32 1.24 16.85
C ARG A 18 5.88 1.41 17.37
N LEU A 19 5.59 2.51 18.04
CA LEU A 19 4.39 2.75 18.85
C LEU A 19 3.39 3.71 18.21
N PHE A 20 3.60 4.18 16.97
CA PHE A 20 2.62 5.11 16.36
C PHE A 20 1.29 4.44 16.02
N TYR A 21 1.30 3.14 15.69
CA TYR A 21 0.07 2.38 15.43
C TYR A 21 -0.08 1.01 16.12
N LEU A 22 0.88 0.47 16.88
CA LEU A 22 0.65 -0.83 17.54
C LEU A 22 1.16 -0.98 18.97
N ARG A 23 0.27 -1.49 19.84
CA ARG A 23 0.34 -2.90 20.31
C ARG A 23 -0.93 -3.40 21.04
N SER A 24 -1.85 -2.52 21.43
CA SER A 24 -2.95 -2.89 22.37
C SER A 24 -4.37 -2.83 21.79
N ASN A 25 -4.55 -2.52 20.51
CA ASN A 25 -5.89 -2.34 19.95
C ASN A 25 -6.35 -3.58 19.17
N ALA A 26 -7.38 -4.26 19.71
CA ALA A 26 -8.13 -5.33 19.05
C ALA A 26 -8.61 -4.97 17.61
N ASN A 27 -8.61 -3.68 17.28
CA ASN A 27 -8.92 -3.13 15.97
C ASN A 27 -7.93 -3.49 14.85
N PHE A 28 -6.64 -3.78 15.09
CA PHE A 28 -5.72 -4.04 13.96
C PHE A 28 -5.92 -5.40 13.28
N LYS A 29 -6.21 -6.46 14.05
CA LYS A 29 -6.71 -7.72 13.48
C LYS A 29 -8.01 -7.48 12.70
N SER A 30 -8.85 -6.56 13.16
CA SER A 30 -10.09 -6.20 12.46
C SER A 30 -9.82 -5.42 11.16
N LEU A 31 -8.75 -4.60 11.09
CA LEU A 31 -8.34 -3.90 9.87
C LEU A 31 -7.86 -4.84 8.76
N ARG A 32 -7.00 -5.82 9.08
CA ARG A 32 -6.67 -6.86 8.10
C ARG A 32 -7.90 -7.63 7.65
N LYS A 33 -8.82 -7.97 8.56
CA LYS A 33 -10.11 -8.58 8.19
C LYS A 33 -10.96 -7.67 7.30
N LYS A 34 -10.90 -6.34 7.48
CA LYS A 34 -11.57 -5.38 6.61
C LYS A 34 -10.94 -5.33 5.22
N LEU A 35 -9.61 -5.44 5.10
CA LEU A 35 -8.93 -5.49 3.80
C LEU A 35 -9.17 -6.79 3.03
N LYS A 36 -9.54 -7.88 3.73
CA LYS A 36 -10.10 -9.08 3.08
C LYS A 36 -11.46 -8.83 2.42
N LYS A 37 -12.11 -7.70 2.69
CA LYS A 37 -13.27 -7.21 1.96
C LYS A 37 -12.83 -6.06 1.04
N PRO A 38 -13.45 -5.92 -0.14
CA PRO A 38 -13.14 -4.81 -1.02
C PRO A 38 -13.52 -3.48 -0.36
N LEU A 39 -12.55 -2.57 -0.25
CA LEU A 39 -12.79 -1.18 0.18
C LEU A 39 -13.33 -0.31 -0.96
N GLY A 40 -13.30 -0.84 -2.18
CA GLY A 40 -13.79 -0.21 -3.40
C GLY A 40 -14.60 -1.18 -4.26
N MET A 41 -14.59 -0.95 -5.56
CA MET A 41 -15.19 -1.87 -6.52
C MET A 41 -14.35 -3.15 -6.59
N LEU A 42 -15.00 -4.30 -6.48
CA LEU A 42 -14.35 -5.59 -6.67
C LEU A 42 -14.45 -6.00 -8.14
N ILE A 43 -13.31 -6.37 -8.71
CA ILE A 43 -13.23 -7.12 -9.97
C ILE A 43 -12.88 -8.56 -9.59
N PRO A 44 -13.80 -9.52 -9.71
CA PRO A 44 -13.57 -10.91 -9.30
C PRO A 44 -12.42 -11.58 -10.05
N LEU A 45 -11.72 -12.51 -9.40
CA LEU A 45 -10.61 -13.25 -10.02
C LEU A 45 -11.07 -14.12 -11.20
N GLU A 46 -12.25 -14.74 -11.07
CA GLU A 46 -12.89 -15.56 -12.10
C GLU A 46 -13.41 -14.74 -13.29
N HIS A 47 -13.41 -13.41 -13.20
CA HIS A 47 -13.83 -12.55 -14.29
C HIS A 47 -12.82 -12.69 -15.43
N PRO A 48 -13.20 -13.26 -16.59
CA PRO A 48 -12.36 -13.19 -17.78
C PRO A 48 -12.13 -11.71 -18.05
N TYR A 49 -10.92 -11.25 -18.34
CA TYR A 49 -10.62 -9.81 -18.52
C TYR A 49 -10.47 -8.97 -17.23
N SER A 50 -10.27 -9.55 -16.04
CA SER A 50 -10.15 -8.75 -14.80
C SER A 50 -9.13 -7.60 -14.86
N THR A 51 -7.98 -7.80 -15.51
CA THR A 51 -6.95 -6.75 -15.68
C THR A 51 -7.16 -5.88 -16.92
N ASP A 52 -7.85 -6.38 -17.95
CA ASP A 52 -8.26 -5.58 -19.11
C ASP A 52 -9.37 -4.60 -18.75
N TYR A 53 -10.34 -5.05 -17.96
CA TYR A 53 -11.40 -4.22 -17.42
C TYR A 53 -10.83 -3.08 -16.54
N LEU A 54 -9.76 -3.34 -15.80
CA LEU A 54 -9.04 -2.30 -15.07
C LEU A 54 -8.50 -1.21 -16.02
N LYS A 55 -7.93 -1.61 -17.16
CA LYS A 55 -7.41 -0.68 -18.18
C LYS A 55 -8.53 0.15 -18.80
N GLU A 56 -9.65 -0.49 -19.15
CA GLU A 56 -10.84 0.19 -19.67
C GLU A 56 -11.40 1.19 -18.66
N LEU A 57 -11.52 0.79 -17.40
CA LEU A 57 -11.98 1.63 -16.31
C LEU A 57 -11.10 2.88 -16.13
N ILE A 58 -9.78 2.70 -16.16
CA ILE A 58 -8.81 3.80 -16.08
C ILE A 58 -8.96 4.75 -17.28
N SER A 59 -9.13 4.21 -18.48
CA SER A 59 -9.33 4.99 -19.71
C SER A 59 -10.63 5.82 -19.65
N PHE A 60 -11.70 5.22 -19.14
CA PHE A 60 -13.01 5.85 -19.03
C PHE A 60 -13.07 6.92 -17.94
N LEU A 61 -12.63 6.58 -16.72
CA LEU A 61 -12.75 7.46 -15.55
C LEU A 61 -11.59 8.45 -15.39
N LYS A 62 -10.45 8.22 -16.06
CA LYS A 62 -9.27 9.10 -16.07
C LYS A 62 -8.86 9.58 -14.66
N PRO A 63 -8.51 8.64 -13.75
CA PRO A 63 -8.15 9.01 -12.39
C PRO A 63 -6.93 9.95 -12.37
N THR A 64 -6.89 10.86 -11.40
CA THR A 64 -5.81 11.86 -11.29
C THR A 64 -4.46 11.25 -10.90
N GLN A 65 -4.50 10.03 -10.38
CA GLN A 65 -3.36 9.28 -9.90
C GLN A 65 -3.72 7.79 -9.82
N ILE A 66 -2.78 6.90 -10.14
CA ILE A 66 -2.93 5.46 -10.05
C ILE A 66 -1.88 4.93 -9.07
N ILE A 67 -2.34 4.23 -8.03
CA ILE A 67 -1.49 3.64 -7.01
C ILE A 67 -1.78 2.15 -6.91
N THR A 68 -0.75 1.31 -7.02
CA THR A 68 -0.87 -0.13 -6.82
C THR A 68 -0.26 -0.55 -5.49
N VAL A 69 -0.91 -1.48 -4.80
CA VAL A 69 -0.40 -2.06 -3.55
C VAL A 69 -0.42 -3.58 -3.66
N GLY A 70 0.77 -4.18 -3.61
CA GLY A 70 1.03 -5.61 -3.77
C GLY A 70 1.71 -5.95 -5.10
N ASP A 71 2.57 -6.97 -5.07
CA ASP A 71 3.44 -7.36 -6.20
C ASP A 71 2.65 -7.85 -7.41
N LYS A 72 1.71 -8.78 -7.19
CA LYS A 72 0.92 -9.41 -8.26
C LYS A 72 0.10 -8.38 -9.05
N ILE A 73 -0.56 -7.46 -8.35
CA ILE A 73 -1.37 -6.43 -9.01
C ILE A 73 -0.51 -5.37 -9.69
N THR A 74 0.65 -5.04 -9.12
CA THR A 74 1.59 -4.11 -9.73
C THR A 74 2.14 -4.69 -11.04
N LEU A 75 2.59 -5.95 -11.03
CA LEU A 75 3.04 -6.63 -12.25
C LEU A 75 1.92 -6.70 -13.29
N ALA A 76 0.73 -7.18 -12.89
CA ALA A 76 -0.39 -7.33 -13.80
C ALA A 76 -0.83 -6.00 -14.44
N ALA A 77 -0.76 -4.89 -13.69
CA ALA A 77 -1.02 -3.56 -14.23
C ALA A 77 0.04 -3.17 -15.28
N ILE A 78 1.32 -3.35 -14.97
CA ILE A 78 2.45 -3.04 -15.86
C ILE A 78 2.37 -3.85 -17.16
N GLU A 79 2.09 -5.14 -17.09
CA GLU A 79 1.95 -6.03 -18.26
C GLU A 79 0.83 -5.58 -19.21
N ARG A 80 -0.19 -4.88 -18.70
CA ARG A 80 -1.27 -4.30 -19.52
C ARG A 80 -0.98 -2.86 -19.97
N GLY A 81 0.21 -2.35 -19.70
CA GLY A 81 0.65 -1.00 -20.05
C GLY A 81 0.11 0.09 -19.13
N ILE A 82 -0.47 -0.29 -17.99
CA ILE A 82 -0.85 0.68 -16.94
C ILE A 82 0.42 1.02 -16.17
N LYS A 83 0.73 2.32 -16.08
CA LYS A 83 1.91 2.83 -15.35
C LYS A 83 1.45 3.42 -14.02
N PRO A 84 1.70 2.76 -12.88
CA PRO A 84 1.39 3.34 -11.58
C PRO A 84 2.23 4.60 -11.33
N ASP A 85 1.61 5.63 -10.75
CA ASP A 85 2.33 6.79 -10.23
C ASP A 85 3.12 6.43 -8.97
N LEU A 86 2.56 5.52 -8.17
CA LEU A 86 3.21 4.90 -7.02
C LEU A 86 2.86 3.40 -6.99
N ALA A 87 3.85 2.54 -6.88
CA ALA A 87 3.66 1.14 -6.51
C ALA A 87 4.23 0.88 -5.12
N ILE A 88 3.50 0.14 -4.29
CA ILE A 88 3.95 -0.29 -2.96
C ILE A 88 3.96 -1.82 -2.97
N ILE A 89 5.12 -2.44 -2.74
CA ILE A 89 5.28 -3.90 -2.80
C ILE A 89 6.00 -4.41 -1.57
N ASP A 90 5.72 -5.65 -1.17
CA ASP A 90 6.56 -6.38 -0.22
C ASP A 90 7.30 -7.49 -0.98
N LYS A 91 8.64 -7.49 -0.97
CA LYS A 91 9.41 -8.51 -1.73
C LYS A 91 9.21 -9.95 -1.24
N LYS A 92 8.26 -10.20 -0.33
CA LYS A 92 7.88 -11.53 0.15
C LYS A 92 7.17 -12.37 -0.91
N ALA A 93 6.74 -11.77 -2.03
CA ALA A 93 6.32 -12.50 -3.20
C ALA A 93 7.45 -13.34 -3.84
N GLU A 94 8.72 -13.14 -3.43
CA GLU A 94 9.85 -14.04 -3.71
C GLU A 94 9.71 -15.39 -2.95
N ARG A 95 8.65 -16.14 -3.25
CA ARG A 95 8.63 -17.60 -3.13
C ARG A 95 9.05 -18.16 -4.49
N LYS A 96 9.57 -19.40 -4.52
CA LYS A 96 10.31 -20.07 -5.62
C LYS A 96 9.79 -19.89 -7.08
N ASP A 97 8.59 -19.37 -7.31
CA ASP A 97 7.92 -19.30 -8.60
C ASP A 97 7.62 -17.87 -9.11
N PHE A 98 8.05 -16.80 -8.41
CA PHE A 98 7.77 -15.41 -8.81
C PHE A 98 8.99 -14.51 -8.63
N ILE A 99 9.59 -14.08 -9.75
CA ILE A 99 10.66 -13.07 -9.79
C ILE A 99 10.10 -11.82 -10.46
N PHE A 100 9.90 -10.76 -9.69
CA PHE A 100 9.45 -9.47 -10.21
C PHE A 100 10.52 -8.40 -10.00
N GLU A 101 11.23 -8.07 -11.08
CA GLU A 101 12.20 -6.98 -11.12
C GLU A 101 11.50 -5.61 -11.20
N ALA A 102 10.72 -5.26 -10.19
CA ALA A 102 9.90 -4.05 -10.19
C ALA A 102 10.69 -2.79 -10.54
N ARG A 103 11.91 -2.65 -10.01
CA ARG A 103 12.76 -1.46 -10.15
C ARG A 103 12.94 -0.98 -11.60
N LYS A 104 12.91 -1.87 -12.61
CA LYS A 104 13.09 -1.50 -14.03
C LYS A 104 11.93 -0.70 -14.62
N TYR A 105 10.77 -0.74 -13.97
CA TYR A 105 9.56 -0.08 -14.45
C TYR A 105 9.32 1.30 -13.80
N PHE A 106 10.12 1.67 -12.80
CA PHE A 106 9.94 2.89 -12.01
C PHE A 106 11.19 3.78 -12.09
N LYS A 107 10.98 5.10 -11.99
CA LYS A 107 12.03 6.11 -12.06
C LYS A 107 12.87 6.13 -10.79
N THR A 108 12.19 6.02 -9.65
CA THR A 108 12.81 6.11 -8.32
C THR A 108 12.34 4.95 -7.47
N THR A 109 13.28 4.35 -6.72
CA THR A 109 12.96 3.34 -5.71
C THR A 109 13.25 3.89 -4.32
N ILE A 110 12.28 3.73 -3.43
CA ILE A 110 12.34 4.13 -2.02
C ILE A 110 12.12 2.85 -1.22
N GLU A 111 12.96 2.58 -0.24
CA GLU A 111 12.78 1.43 0.67
C GLU A 111 12.12 1.89 1.95
N ALA A 112 11.22 1.13 2.56
CA ALA A 112 10.61 1.41 3.87
C ALA A 112 10.55 0.16 4.74
N GLU A 113 10.71 0.30 6.06
CA GLU A 113 10.42 -0.80 7.00
C GLU A 113 8.98 -0.71 7.51
N ASN A 114 8.22 -1.80 7.34
CA ASN A 114 6.89 -1.92 7.94
C ASN A 114 6.64 -3.35 8.43
N PRO A 115 6.98 -3.69 9.69
CA PRO A 115 6.82 -5.04 10.19
C PRO A 115 5.36 -5.54 10.10
N PRO A 116 5.14 -6.86 10.19
CA PRO A 116 3.81 -7.42 10.08
C PRO A 116 2.77 -6.82 11.04
N GLY A 117 1.64 -6.43 10.47
CA GLY A 117 0.45 -6.02 11.22
C GLY A 117 0.48 -4.62 11.80
N MET A 118 1.53 -3.83 11.54
CA MET A 118 1.64 -2.43 11.91
C MET A 118 1.64 -1.50 10.70
N ILE A 119 1.53 -0.21 11.00
CA ILE A 119 1.86 0.89 10.11
C ILE A 119 2.92 1.71 10.85
N THR A 120 4.16 1.74 10.33
CA THR A 120 5.24 2.53 10.93
C THR A 120 5.16 3.99 10.49
N ASN A 121 5.68 4.89 11.34
CA ASN A 121 5.90 6.30 10.95
C ASN A 121 6.79 6.41 9.72
N GLU A 122 7.82 5.57 9.65
CA GLU A 122 8.74 5.53 8.53
C GLU A 122 8.02 5.22 7.22
N ALA A 123 7.19 4.17 7.20
CA ALA A 123 6.41 3.83 6.01
C ALA A 123 5.43 4.94 5.65
N HIS A 124 4.79 5.58 6.64
CA HIS A 124 3.88 6.69 6.39
C HIS A 124 4.57 7.90 5.76
N GLU A 125 5.68 8.37 6.32
CA GLU A 125 6.41 9.50 5.76
C GLU A 125 6.98 9.18 4.38
N LYS A 126 7.46 7.95 4.15
CA LYS A 126 7.93 7.53 2.83
C LYS A 126 6.81 7.49 1.80
N ILE A 127 5.59 7.07 2.16
CA ILE A 127 4.42 7.17 1.27
C ILE A 127 4.11 8.63 0.96
N LYS A 128 4.09 9.51 1.96
CA LYS A 128 3.82 10.95 1.75
C LYS A 128 4.83 11.62 0.82
N VAL A 129 6.07 11.17 0.81
CA VAL A 129 7.09 11.64 -0.13
C VAL A 129 6.86 11.01 -1.50
N ALA A 130 6.74 9.69 -1.57
CA ALA A 130 6.63 8.94 -2.81
C ALA A 130 5.37 9.29 -3.64
N ILE A 131 4.30 9.74 -2.99
CA ILE A 131 3.02 10.04 -3.65
C ILE A 131 2.98 11.41 -4.33
N LYS A 132 3.96 12.29 -4.07
CA LYS A 132 4.01 13.65 -4.63
C LYS A 132 4.39 13.64 -6.11
N ASP A 133 5.28 12.74 -6.48
CA ASP A 133 5.76 12.55 -7.85
C ASP A 133 5.19 11.26 -8.48
N THR A 134 5.54 11.00 -9.74
CA THR A 134 5.02 9.88 -10.53
C THR A 134 6.14 8.90 -10.93
N GLY A 135 5.78 7.62 -11.01
CA GLY A 135 6.70 6.54 -11.36
C GLY A 135 7.61 6.16 -10.20
N ASN A 136 7.12 6.21 -8.97
CA ASN A 136 7.86 5.81 -7.77
C ASN A 136 7.52 4.37 -7.37
N LEU A 137 8.53 3.64 -6.89
CA LEU A 137 8.39 2.33 -6.27
C LEU A 137 8.73 2.45 -4.78
N LEU A 138 7.82 2.02 -3.92
CA LEU A 138 8.06 1.85 -2.49
C LEU A 138 8.22 0.36 -2.19
N GLU A 139 9.45 -0.07 -1.93
CA GLU A 139 9.76 -1.44 -1.52
C GLU A 139 9.70 -1.57 0.00
N VAL A 140 8.82 -2.43 0.49
CA VAL A 140 8.53 -2.57 1.91
C VAL A 140 9.25 -3.80 2.46
N LYS A 141 10.16 -3.57 3.40
CA LYS A 141 10.74 -4.61 4.26
C LYS A 141 9.72 -4.94 5.35
N GLY A 142 8.86 -5.91 5.09
CA GLY A 142 7.84 -6.35 6.02
C GLY A 142 6.52 -6.69 5.33
N GLU A 143 5.44 -5.97 5.59
CA GLU A 143 4.14 -6.14 4.93
C GLU A 143 3.62 -4.81 4.40
N GLU A 144 2.98 -4.85 3.24
CA GLU A 144 2.38 -3.74 2.52
C GLU A 144 0.85 -3.65 2.67
N ASP A 145 0.16 -4.75 3.01
CA ASP A 145 -1.31 -4.83 3.13
C ASP A 145 -1.96 -3.58 3.77
N LEU A 146 -1.54 -3.25 4.99
CA LEU A 146 -2.10 -2.15 5.78
C LEU A 146 -1.71 -0.76 5.21
N LEU A 147 -0.63 -0.68 4.45
CA LEU A 147 -0.22 0.55 3.76
C LEU A 147 -1.21 0.95 2.66
N THR A 148 -2.09 0.04 2.21
CA THR A 148 -3.26 0.38 1.39
C THR A 148 -4.09 1.51 2.01
N LEU A 149 -4.29 1.49 3.32
CA LEU A 149 -5.05 2.53 4.02
C LEU A 149 -4.32 3.89 3.93
N LEU A 150 -3.00 3.88 4.06
CA LEU A 150 -2.20 5.09 3.88
C LEU A 150 -2.21 5.57 2.43
N ALA A 151 -2.12 4.68 1.45
CA ALA A 151 -2.24 5.03 0.04
C ALA A 151 -3.59 5.73 -0.24
N ILE A 152 -4.70 5.23 0.30
CA ILE A 152 -6.02 5.89 0.18
C ILE A 152 -5.99 7.25 0.89
N LYS A 153 -5.49 7.30 2.12
CA LYS A 153 -5.42 8.53 2.93
C LYS A 153 -4.61 9.64 2.27
N GLU A 154 -3.46 9.31 1.67
CA GLU A 154 -2.50 10.31 1.18
C GLU A 154 -2.64 10.62 -0.32
N SER A 155 -3.40 9.81 -1.08
CA SER A 155 -3.61 10.00 -2.52
C SER A 155 -4.28 11.32 -2.91
N LYS A 156 -4.18 11.70 -4.19
CA LYS A 156 -4.97 12.81 -4.74
C LYS A 156 -6.48 12.48 -4.72
N ILE A 157 -7.31 13.51 -4.65
CA ILE A 157 -8.76 13.34 -4.88
C ILE A 157 -8.99 12.86 -6.30
N ASN A 158 -9.89 11.89 -6.47
CA ASN A 158 -10.15 11.18 -7.73
C ASN A 158 -9.01 10.26 -8.21
N ALA A 159 -8.10 9.88 -7.30
CA ALA A 159 -7.15 8.81 -7.56
C ALA A 159 -7.79 7.42 -7.53
N PHE A 160 -7.12 6.45 -8.13
CA PHE A 160 -7.35 5.03 -7.92
C PHE A 160 -6.27 4.44 -7.03
N VAL A 161 -6.68 3.79 -5.95
CA VAL A 161 -5.81 2.87 -5.19
C VAL A 161 -6.29 1.45 -5.46
N ILE A 162 -5.39 0.63 -6.00
CA ILE A 162 -5.68 -0.69 -6.53
C ILE A 162 -4.86 -1.71 -5.74
N TYR A 163 -5.52 -2.71 -5.17
CA TYR A 163 -4.84 -3.75 -4.40
C TYR A 163 -5.48 -5.11 -4.63
N GLY A 164 -4.68 -6.16 -4.52
CA GLY A 164 -5.16 -7.54 -4.63
C GLY A 164 -5.85 -8.01 -3.35
N ILE A 165 -6.89 -8.83 -3.51
CA ILE A 165 -7.53 -9.57 -2.41
C ILE A 165 -7.35 -11.06 -2.69
N PRO A 166 -6.58 -11.78 -1.86
CA PRO A 166 -6.36 -13.22 -2.04
C PRO A 166 -7.66 -14.00 -2.20
N ASN A 167 -7.71 -14.86 -3.23
CA ASN A 167 -8.85 -15.71 -3.59
C ASN A 167 -10.15 -14.98 -3.95
N LEU A 168 -10.13 -13.64 -4.09
CA LEU A 168 -11.33 -12.85 -4.41
C LEU A 168 -11.15 -12.04 -5.70
N GLY A 169 -10.02 -11.36 -5.88
CA GLY A 169 -9.77 -10.57 -7.08
C GLY A 169 -9.05 -9.25 -6.80
N ILE A 170 -9.43 -8.19 -7.52
CA ILE A 170 -8.80 -6.87 -7.46
C ILE A 170 -9.81 -5.88 -6.87
N SER A 171 -9.39 -5.09 -5.88
CA SER A 171 -10.19 -3.98 -5.36
C SER A 171 -9.68 -2.66 -5.93
N VAL A 172 -10.56 -1.93 -6.62
CA VAL A 172 -10.30 -0.58 -7.14
C VAL A 172 -11.02 0.44 -6.27
N VAL A 173 -10.27 1.22 -5.50
CA VAL A 173 -10.80 2.27 -4.64
C VAL A 173 -10.73 3.61 -5.36
N TYR A 174 -11.89 4.18 -5.69
CA TYR A 174 -11.96 5.57 -6.13
C TYR A 174 -11.89 6.53 -4.93
N CYS A 175 -10.81 7.31 -4.87
CA CYS A 175 -10.46 8.15 -3.73
C CYS A 175 -11.21 9.49 -3.76
N THR A 176 -12.52 9.44 -3.48
CA THR A 176 -13.33 10.64 -3.21
C THR A 176 -13.00 11.22 -1.84
N LYS A 177 -13.39 12.49 -1.59
CA LYS A 177 -13.27 13.11 -0.27
C LYS A 177 -13.91 12.24 0.83
N TYR A 178 -15.13 11.74 0.58
CA TYR A 178 -15.83 10.85 1.51
C TYR A 178 -15.04 9.57 1.82
N LYS A 179 -14.44 8.94 0.79
CA LYS A 179 -13.65 7.71 0.98
C LYS A 179 -12.40 7.96 1.83
N LYS A 180 -11.72 9.09 1.61
CA LYS A 180 -10.56 9.51 2.40
C LYS A 180 -10.95 9.82 3.84
N ASP A 181 -12.04 10.56 4.05
CA ASP A 181 -12.57 10.86 5.39
C ASP A 181 -12.98 9.58 6.15
N TYR A 182 -13.54 8.59 5.44
CA TYR A 182 -13.84 7.27 6.02
C TYR A 182 -12.57 6.56 6.51
N VAL A 183 -11.50 6.58 5.71
CA VAL A 183 -10.22 6.01 6.09
C VAL A 183 -9.57 6.79 7.25
N ASP A 184 -9.69 8.12 7.27
CA ASP A 184 -9.23 8.93 8.39
C ASP A 184 -9.93 8.57 9.70
N LYS A 185 -11.25 8.34 9.65
CA LYS A 185 -12.00 7.85 10.81
C LYS A 185 -11.54 6.47 11.28
N ILE A 186 -11.07 5.61 10.38
CA ILE A 186 -10.47 4.32 10.75
C ILE A 186 -9.21 4.53 11.60
N PHE A 187 -8.36 5.48 11.22
CA PHE A 187 -7.15 5.82 11.97
C PHE A 187 -7.45 6.51 13.31
N LEU A 188 -8.47 7.38 13.37
CA LEU A 188 -8.86 8.10 14.58
C LEU A 188 -9.52 7.20 15.64
N ARG A 189 -10.31 6.20 15.23
CA ARG A 189 -10.92 5.18 16.13
C ARG A 189 -9.91 4.18 16.69
N GLY A 190 -8.64 4.30 16.31
CA GLY A 190 -7.52 3.52 16.85
C GLY A 190 -6.72 4.25 17.93
N ARG A 191 -7.17 5.42 18.39
CA ARG A 191 -6.63 6.12 19.57
C ARG A 191 -7.42 5.77 20.82
#